data_AF-A0A1J0R8N8-F1
#
_entry.id   AF-A0A1J0R8N8-F1
#
_cell.length_a   1.000
_cell.length_b   1.000
_cell.length_c   1.000
_cell.angle_alpha   90.00
_cell.angle_beta   90.00
_cell.angle_gamma   90.00
#
_symmetry.space_group_name_H-M   'P 1'
#
loop_
_entity.id
_entity.type
_entity.pdbx_description
1 polymer ?
#
loop_
_entity_poly.entity_id
_entity_poly.type
_entity_poly.pdbx_seq_one_letter_code
_entity_poly.pdbx_strand_id
1 'polypeptide(L)'
;LLKQWNKQRAINLQKIKTDAQQYKIAAVIAASMEKHCLYMALYHKFRRLHKENKFRVSQANTDVTAATLAILEQIGVIKVTKVLAKTKIKIDTSSVHGNDGNINKIRIQLGTEHGTTELCDKVSKVTEISSQHTAIKVRSVKEVKLTHRKQVIKNIIKQRITLGILTSCNSVAGYTSTFAAAINCARQATSTLTGVKPPTKPQYTGTSIALFHHHDPDKDRQQQTLTTSSDLDDKKNLQHHLCKALKAKSVTVNTPTGLSRESLKDDEKLLADVRNCVQALNGVKDTNNAEYNKVAVDFIKSGYGADTNKFV
;
A
#
# COMPACT_ATOMS: atom_id res chain seq x y z
N LEU A 1 -5.07 -1.96 -6.30
CA LEU A 1 -4.11 -1.94 -7.42
C LEU A 1 -2.73 -2.46 -7.03
N LEU A 2 -1.96 -1.80 -6.16
CA LEU A 2 -0.61 -2.28 -5.77
C LEU A 2 -0.59 -3.76 -5.29
N LYS A 3 -1.54 -4.14 -4.43
CA LYS A 3 -1.70 -5.54 -3.97
C LYS A 3 -1.92 -6.55 -5.11
N GLN A 4 -2.68 -6.17 -6.13
CA GLN A 4 -2.96 -7.04 -7.29
C GLN A 4 -1.68 -7.33 -8.07
N TRP A 5 -0.78 -6.36 -8.16
CA TRP A 5 0.48 -6.48 -8.87
C TRP A 5 1.45 -7.41 -8.13
N ASN A 6 1.55 -7.26 -6.81
CA ASN A 6 2.27 -8.22 -5.97
C ASN A 6 1.74 -9.64 -6.13
N LYS A 7 0.41 -9.80 -6.10
CA LYS A 7 -0.23 -11.10 -6.30
C LYS A 7 0.15 -11.70 -7.66
N GLN A 8 0.08 -10.92 -8.74
CA GLN A 8 0.44 -11.41 -10.07
C GLN A 8 1.91 -11.81 -10.18
N ARG A 9 2.84 -11.01 -9.63
CA ARG A 9 4.27 -11.36 -9.59
C ARG A 9 4.51 -12.66 -8.85
N ALA A 10 3.89 -12.83 -7.68
CA ALA A 10 4.03 -14.02 -6.86
C ALA A 10 3.48 -15.25 -7.59
N ILE A 11 2.31 -15.13 -8.23
CA ILE A 11 1.73 -16.19 -9.06
C ILE A 11 2.68 -16.57 -10.20
N ASN A 12 3.19 -15.59 -10.95
CA ASN A 12 4.07 -15.85 -12.09
C ASN A 12 5.39 -16.49 -11.66
N LEU A 13 6.00 -16.01 -10.57
CA LEU A 13 7.22 -16.62 -10.02
C LEU A 13 6.97 -18.07 -9.57
N GLN A 14 5.85 -18.31 -8.88
CA GLN A 14 5.48 -19.65 -8.44
C GLN A 14 5.20 -20.56 -9.64
N LYS A 15 4.55 -20.05 -10.70
CA LYS A 15 4.33 -20.80 -11.93
C LYS A 15 5.65 -21.21 -12.58
N ILE A 16 6.63 -20.31 -12.69
CA ILE A 16 7.97 -20.67 -13.20
C ILE A 16 8.61 -21.79 -12.38
N LYS A 17 8.47 -21.76 -11.04
CA LYS A 17 8.97 -22.83 -10.16
C LYS A 17 8.25 -24.16 -10.43
N THR A 18 6.93 -24.14 -10.56
CA THR A 18 6.11 -25.32 -10.83
C THR A 18 6.45 -25.91 -12.19
N ASP A 19 6.51 -25.10 -13.24
CA ASP A 19 6.85 -25.52 -14.61
C ASP A 19 8.25 -26.17 -14.64
N ALA A 20 9.23 -25.60 -13.92
CA ALA A 20 10.55 -26.22 -13.76
C ALA A 20 10.44 -27.66 -13.20
N GLN A 21 9.66 -27.85 -12.13
CA GLN A 21 9.49 -29.18 -11.55
C GLN A 21 8.76 -30.14 -12.49
N GLN A 22 7.77 -29.67 -13.24
CA GLN A 22 7.08 -30.48 -14.25
C GLN A 22 8.05 -30.97 -15.32
N TYR A 23 8.94 -30.11 -15.82
CA TYR A 23 9.96 -30.54 -16.79
C TYR A 23 10.98 -31.51 -16.18
N LYS A 24 11.35 -31.33 -14.92
CA LYS A 24 12.21 -32.31 -14.23
C LYS A 24 11.54 -33.68 -14.14
N ILE A 25 10.25 -33.74 -13.81
CA ILE A 25 9.49 -34.99 -13.77
C ILE A 25 9.38 -35.60 -15.17
N ALA A 26 9.05 -34.78 -16.17
CA ALA A 26 8.95 -35.22 -17.57
C ALA A 26 10.27 -35.80 -18.10
N ALA A 27 11.41 -35.23 -17.69
CA ALA A 27 12.72 -35.79 -18.01
C ALA A 27 12.91 -37.20 -17.44
N VAL A 28 12.52 -37.43 -16.17
CA VAL A 28 12.69 -38.73 -15.49
C VAL A 28 11.86 -39.83 -16.17
N ILE A 29 10.66 -39.49 -16.65
CA ILE A 29 9.75 -40.46 -17.29
C ILE A 29 9.88 -40.51 -18.81
N ALA A 30 10.86 -39.80 -19.38
CA ALA A 30 11.05 -39.75 -20.82
C ALA A 30 11.43 -41.13 -21.39
N ALA A 31 10.80 -41.51 -22.50
CA ALA A 31 11.04 -42.81 -23.16
C ALA A 31 12.41 -42.92 -23.85
N SER A 32 13.14 -41.82 -24.03
CA SER A 32 14.46 -41.80 -24.66
C SER A 32 15.38 -40.79 -23.98
N MET A 33 16.69 -41.01 -24.12
CA MET A 33 17.71 -40.12 -23.58
C MET A 33 17.66 -38.72 -24.23
N GLU A 34 17.31 -38.65 -25.51
CA GLU A 34 17.11 -37.39 -26.23
C GLU A 34 16.01 -36.55 -25.59
N LYS A 35 14.82 -37.16 -25.36
CA LYS A 35 13.71 -36.47 -24.70
C LYS A 35 14.06 -36.10 -23.26
N HIS A 36 14.76 -36.98 -22.53
CA HIS A 36 15.29 -36.66 -21.20
C HIS A 36 16.12 -35.37 -21.22
N CYS A 37 17.08 -35.26 -22.14
CA CYS A 37 17.96 -34.10 -22.26
C CYS A 37 17.22 -32.81 -22.61
N LEU A 38 16.25 -32.87 -23.53
CA LEU A 38 15.43 -31.70 -23.88
C LEU A 38 14.58 -31.22 -22.70
N TYR A 39 14.00 -32.13 -21.93
CA TYR A 39 13.26 -31.76 -20.72
C TYR A 39 14.16 -31.20 -19.62
N MET A 40 15.36 -31.77 -19.42
CA MET A 40 16.33 -31.24 -18.46
C MET A 40 16.82 -29.83 -18.81
N ALA A 41 17.00 -29.54 -20.11
CA ALA A 41 17.35 -28.20 -20.57
C ALA A 41 16.26 -27.16 -20.26
N LEU A 42 14.97 -27.53 -20.45
CA LEU A 42 13.85 -26.67 -20.02
C LEU A 42 13.82 -26.49 -18.50
N TYR A 43 14.02 -27.56 -17.73
CA TYR A 43 14.12 -27.47 -16.27
C TYR A 43 15.20 -26.47 -15.84
N HIS A 44 16.39 -26.55 -16.42
CA HIS A 44 17.49 -25.62 -16.13
C HIS A 44 17.15 -24.17 -16.52
N LYS A 45 16.54 -23.95 -17.69
CA LYS A 45 16.08 -22.63 -18.13
C LYS A 45 15.11 -22.00 -17.11
N PHE A 46 14.05 -22.72 -16.74
CA PHE A 46 13.07 -22.21 -15.78
C PHE A 46 13.66 -22.04 -14.37
N ARG A 47 14.57 -22.94 -13.94
CA ARG A 47 15.27 -22.80 -12.66
C ARG A 47 16.14 -21.54 -12.61
N ARG A 48 16.86 -21.21 -13.69
CA ARG A 48 17.64 -19.97 -13.81
C ARG A 48 16.74 -18.75 -13.74
N LEU A 49 15.67 -18.72 -14.53
CA LEU A 49 14.69 -17.63 -14.52
C LEU A 49 14.07 -17.42 -13.14
N HIS A 50 13.71 -18.48 -12.44
CA HIS A 50 13.21 -18.38 -11.07
C HIS A 50 14.26 -17.79 -10.13
N LYS A 51 15.51 -18.26 -10.19
CA LYS A 51 16.61 -17.75 -9.34
C LYS A 51 16.87 -16.27 -9.58
N GLU A 52 16.95 -15.85 -10.84
CA GLU A 52 17.19 -14.45 -11.26
C GLU A 52 16.06 -13.52 -10.78
N ASN A 53 14.81 -13.98 -10.80
CA ASN A 53 13.66 -13.16 -10.43
C ASN A 53 13.31 -13.20 -8.94
N LYS A 54 13.68 -14.25 -8.20
CA LYS A 54 13.26 -14.46 -6.80
C LYS A 54 13.58 -13.25 -5.90
N PHE A 55 14.82 -12.77 -5.93
CA PHE A 55 15.23 -11.65 -5.08
C PHE A 55 14.52 -10.36 -5.47
N ARG A 56 14.44 -10.06 -6.77
CA ARG A 56 13.78 -8.85 -7.30
C ARG A 56 12.30 -8.82 -6.94
N VAL A 57 11.60 -9.95 -7.07
CA VAL A 57 10.18 -10.08 -6.68
C VAL A 57 10.01 -9.91 -5.17
N SER A 58 10.87 -10.54 -4.37
CA SER A 58 10.82 -10.42 -2.91
C SER A 58 10.93 -8.95 -2.48
N GLN A 59 11.95 -8.25 -2.97
CA GLN A 59 12.16 -6.84 -2.67
C GLN A 59 10.99 -5.96 -3.13
N ALA A 60 10.53 -6.16 -4.37
CA ALA A 60 9.39 -5.43 -4.93
C ALA A 60 8.10 -5.64 -4.10
N ASN A 61 7.89 -6.87 -3.62
CA ASN A 61 6.74 -7.20 -2.80
C ASN A 61 6.82 -6.54 -1.42
N THR A 62 8.00 -6.57 -0.78
CA THR A 62 8.26 -5.87 0.49
C THR A 62 7.99 -4.37 0.36
N ASP A 63 8.49 -3.72 -0.70
CA ASP A 63 8.28 -2.28 -0.92
C ASP A 63 6.80 -1.93 -1.10
N VAL A 64 6.04 -2.75 -1.83
CA VAL A 64 4.59 -2.57 -1.97
C VAL A 64 3.83 -2.82 -0.65
N THR A 65 4.25 -3.81 0.14
CA THR A 65 3.65 -4.07 1.46
C THR A 65 3.89 -2.90 2.40
N ALA A 66 5.11 -2.37 2.46
CA ALA A 66 5.43 -1.21 3.29
C ALA A 66 4.59 0.03 2.88
N ALA A 67 4.46 0.31 1.58
CA ALA A 67 3.58 1.38 1.11
C ALA A 67 2.11 1.14 1.45
N THR A 68 1.65 -0.09 1.36
CA THR A 68 0.27 -0.46 1.74
C THR A 68 0.02 -0.18 3.23
N LEU A 69 0.96 -0.54 4.11
CA LEU A 69 0.85 -0.27 5.54
C LEU A 69 0.82 1.23 5.81
N ALA A 70 1.74 2.00 5.23
CA ALA A 70 1.77 3.45 5.39
C ALA A 70 0.48 4.15 4.90
N ILE A 71 -0.12 3.67 3.80
CA ILE A 71 -1.44 4.14 3.35
C ILE A 71 -2.54 3.79 4.37
N LEU A 72 -2.55 2.55 4.88
CA LEU A 72 -3.54 2.10 5.85
C LEU A 72 -3.46 2.89 7.15
N GLU A 73 -2.26 3.26 7.60
CA GLU A 73 -2.09 4.13 8.76
C GLU A 73 -2.70 5.50 8.54
N GLN A 74 -2.48 6.14 7.38
CA GLN A 74 -3.14 7.42 7.07
C GLN A 74 -4.67 7.28 7.01
N ILE A 75 -5.17 6.21 6.41
CA ILE A 75 -6.61 5.91 6.41
C ILE A 75 -7.11 5.73 7.84
N GLY A 76 -6.35 5.06 8.71
CA GLY A 76 -6.65 4.89 10.13
C GLY A 76 -6.77 6.23 10.84
N VAL A 77 -5.79 7.12 10.68
CA VAL A 77 -5.82 8.48 11.25
C VAL A 77 -7.05 9.25 10.79
N ILE A 78 -7.41 9.17 9.50
CA ILE A 78 -8.61 9.83 8.96
C ILE A 78 -9.88 9.24 9.57
N LYS A 79 -9.97 7.91 9.71
CA LYS A 79 -11.13 7.24 10.33
C LYS A 79 -11.30 7.66 11.79
N VAL A 80 -10.22 7.64 12.57
CA VAL A 80 -10.23 8.09 13.97
C VAL A 80 -10.64 9.56 14.06
N THR A 81 -10.09 10.41 13.18
CA THR A 81 -10.45 11.82 13.09
C THR A 81 -11.95 12.00 12.83
N LYS A 82 -12.53 11.23 11.91
CA LYS A 82 -13.96 11.27 11.61
C LYS A 82 -14.80 10.92 12.83
N VAL A 83 -14.39 9.91 13.62
CA VAL A 83 -15.07 9.52 14.87
C VAL A 83 -14.95 10.61 15.92
N LEU A 84 -13.74 11.11 16.20
CA LEU A 84 -13.52 12.15 17.20
C LEU A 84 -14.23 13.46 16.82
N ALA A 85 -14.33 13.76 15.53
CA ALA A 85 -15.07 14.92 15.08
C ALA A 85 -16.60 14.74 15.26
N LYS A 86 -17.12 13.55 15.53
CA LYS A 86 -18.52 13.38 15.95
C LYS A 86 -18.72 13.58 17.44
N THR A 87 -17.65 13.56 18.24
CA THR A 87 -17.75 13.77 19.68
C THR A 87 -18.38 15.12 19.97
N LYS A 88 -19.39 15.14 20.84
CA LYS A 88 -19.99 16.33 21.44
C LYS A 88 -19.61 16.38 22.91
N ILE A 89 -19.40 17.58 23.43
CA ILE A 89 -19.20 17.82 24.86
C ILE A 89 -20.54 18.22 25.47
N LYS A 90 -20.86 17.62 26.61
CA LYS A 90 -22.02 17.97 27.44
C LYS A 90 -21.62 18.08 28.90
N ILE A 91 -22.52 18.60 29.74
CA ILE A 91 -22.36 18.47 31.19
C ILE A 91 -22.43 16.98 31.53
N ASP A 92 -21.50 16.53 32.37
CA ASP A 92 -21.64 15.22 32.98
C ASP A 92 -22.64 15.29 34.14
N THR A 93 -23.88 14.87 33.89
CA THR A 93 -24.96 14.89 34.88
C THR A 93 -24.77 13.89 36.01
N SER A 94 -23.84 12.94 35.87
CA SER A 94 -23.50 11.95 36.90
C SER A 94 -22.35 12.39 37.81
N SER A 95 -21.71 13.52 37.47
CA SER A 95 -20.61 14.08 38.23
C SER A 95 -21.05 15.24 39.13
N VAL A 96 -20.15 15.62 40.02
CA VAL A 96 -20.29 16.74 40.93
C VAL A 96 -19.55 17.98 40.42
N HIS A 97 -20.09 19.14 40.76
CA HIS A 97 -19.64 20.46 40.32
C HIS A 97 -19.56 21.40 41.53
N GLY A 98 -18.81 22.49 41.42
CA GLY A 98 -18.67 23.47 42.51
C GLY A 98 -17.31 24.17 42.49
N ASN A 99 -16.95 24.80 43.61
CA ASN A 99 -15.66 25.48 43.77
C ASN A 99 -14.77 24.81 44.84
N ASP A 100 -13.48 25.12 44.82
CA ASP A 100 -12.48 24.67 45.80
C ASP A 100 -12.38 25.58 47.05
N GLY A 101 -13.46 26.28 47.38
CA GLY A 101 -13.49 27.34 48.40
C GLY A 101 -13.25 28.74 47.84
N ASN A 102 -12.83 28.87 46.58
CA ASN A 102 -12.73 30.16 45.90
C ASN A 102 -14.02 30.50 45.14
N ILE A 103 -14.80 31.44 45.66
CA ILE A 103 -16.10 31.81 45.09
C ILE A 103 -16.03 32.36 43.65
N ASN A 104 -14.87 32.85 43.22
CA ASN A 104 -14.65 33.44 41.90
C ASN A 104 -14.34 32.38 40.81
N LYS A 105 -14.28 31.09 41.16
CA LYS A 105 -13.97 30.01 40.22
C LYS A 105 -14.97 28.88 40.39
N ILE A 106 -15.59 28.43 39.30
CA ILE A 106 -16.47 27.26 39.32
C ILE A 106 -15.86 26.19 38.42
N ARG A 107 -15.73 24.98 38.96
CA ARG A 107 -15.37 23.79 38.18
C ARG A 107 -16.64 23.11 37.68
N ILE A 108 -16.70 22.93 36.37
CA ILE A 108 -17.76 22.19 35.70
C ILE A 108 -17.16 20.92 35.10
N GLN A 109 -17.61 19.75 35.56
CA GLN A 109 -17.26 18.49 34.93
C GLN A 109 -18.03 18.32 33.62
N LEU A 110 -17.31 17.93 32.56
CA LEU A 110 -17.85 17.74 31.23
C LEU A 110 -17.74 16.27 30.84
N GLY A 111 -18.80 15.74 30.26
CA GLY A 111 -18.84 14.43 29.64
C GLY A 111 -18.74 14.54 28.12
N THR A 112 -18.47 13.42 27.47
CA THR A 112 -18.49 13.30 26.01
C THR A 112 -19.62 12.37 25.58
N GLU A 113 -20.26 12.70 24.46
CA GLU A 113 -21.21 11.81 23.79
C GLU A 113 -20.91 11.69 22.30
N HIS A 114 -21.36 10.60 21.69
CA HIS A 114 -21.17 10.37 20.27
C HIS A 114 -22.29 11.06 19.47
N GLY A 115 -21.92 12.02 18.62
CA GLY A 115 -22.86 12.64 17.69
C GLY A 115 -23.28 11.69 16.57
N THR A 116 -24.54 11.76 16.15
CA THR A 116 -25.11 10.89 15.11
C THR A 116 -24.90 11.43 13.68
N THR A 117 -24.60 12.72 13.54
CA THR A 117 -24.43 13.37 12.23
C THR A 117 -23.16 12.91 11.53
N GLU A 118 -23.29 12.44 10.29
CA GLU A 118 -22.14 12.20 9.42
C GLU A 118 -21.51 13.53 8.98
N LEU A 119 -20.18 13.62 9.06
CA LEU A 119 -19.44 14.85 8.72
C LEU A 119 -19.00 14.90 7.27
N CYS A 120 -18.87 13.74 6.65
CA CYS A 120 -18.45 13.60 5.26
C CYS A 120 -19.25 12.46 4.64
N ASP A 121 -19.73 12.69 3.42
CA ASP A 121 -20.33 11.66 2.60
C ASP A 121 -19.33 10.54 2.32
N LYS A 122 -19.87 9.34 2.17
CA LYS A 122 -19.05 8.18 1.82
C LYS A 122 -18.63 8.30 0.36
N VAL A 123 -17.33 8.37 0.13
CA VAL A 123 -16.77 8.24 -1.22
C VAL A 123 -16.69 6.77 -1.60
N SER A 124 -17.41 6.40 -2.65
CA SER A 124 -17.49 5.04 -3.20
C SER A 124 -16.80 4.90 -4.57
N LYS A 125 -16.69 6.00 -5.32
CA LYS A 125 -16.09 6.02 -6.67
C LYS A 125 -15.04 7.11 -6.81
N VAL A 126 -14.05 6.89 -7.68
CA VAL A 126 -13.00 7.89 -7.99
C VAL A 126 -13.60 9.15 -8.60
N THR A 127 -14.67 9.01 -9.38
CA THR A 127 -15.41 10.12 -10.00
C THR A 127 -16.03 11.08 -9.00
N GLU A 128 -16.33 10.61 -7.77
CA GLU A 128 -16.82 11.45 -6.67
C GLU A 128 -15.71 12.30 -6.05
N ILE A 129 -14.43 11.91 -6.24
CA ILE A 129 -13.25 12.69 -5.84
C ILE A 129 -12.85 13.66 -6.96
N SER A 130 -12.95 13.21 -8.21
CA SER A 130 -12.59 13.99 -9.39
C SER A 130 -13.45 13.53 -10.57
N SER A 131 -14.40 14.36 -10.99
CA SER A 131 -15.27 14.11 -12.14
C SER A 131 -14.50 13.82 -13.45
N GLN A 132 -13.30 14.39 -13.59
CA GLN A 132 -12.43 14.21 -14.76
C GLN A 132 -11.71 12.85 -14.81
N HIS A 133 -11.80 12.02 -13.77
CA HIS A 133 -11.04 10.78 -13.67
C HIS A 133 -11.96 9.59 -13.35
N THR A 134 -12.05 8.65 -14.28
CA THR A 134 -12.84 7.41 -14.12
C THR A 134 -12.06 6.30 -13.41
N ALA A 135 -10.71 6.36 -13.43
CA ALA A 135 -9.84 5.39 -12.78
C ALA A 135 -8.49 5.99 -12.37
N ILE A 136 -7.85 5.40 -11.35
CA ILE A 136 -6.50 5.79 -10.92
C ILE A 136 -5.47 5.18 -11.88
N LYS A 137 -4.79 6.03 -12.65
CA LYS A 137 -3.64 5.66 -13.48
C LYS A 137 -2.38 5.55 -12.61
N VAL A 138 -2.21 4.44 -11.91
CA VAL A 138 -1.06 4.20 -10.99
C VAL A 138 0.30 4.44 -11.66
N ARG A 139 0.39 4.19 -12.96
CA ARG A 139 1.61 4.35 -13.80
C ARG A 139 2.04 5.83 -13.94
N SER A 140 1.12 6.76 -13.71
CA SER A 140 1.27 8.19 -13.93
C SER A 140 1.21 8.99 -12.62
N VAL A 141 1.24 8.31 -11.48
CA VAL A 141 1.21 8.97 -10.16
C VAL A 141 2.58 9.60 -9.92
N LYS A 142 2.65 10.90 -10.11
CA LYS A 142 3.85 11.73 -9.91
C LYS A 142 3.85 12.41 -8.55
N GLU A 143 2.65 12.68 -8.06
CA GLU A 143 2.40 13.41 -6.83
C GLU A 143 1.28 12.78 -6.04
N VAL A 144 1.26 13.09 -4.75
CA VAL A 144 0.15 12.75 -3.87
C VAL A 144 -0.17 13.97 -3.02
N LYS A 145 -1.47 14.27 -2.85
CA LYS A 145 -1.91 15.32 -1.94
C LYS A 145 -2.11 14.73 -0.55
N LEU A 146 -1.37 15.25 0.42
CA LEU A 146 -1.46 14.81 1.81
C LEU A 146 -1.75 15.99 2.73
N THR A 147 -2.64 15.75 3.68
CA THR A 147 -2.84 16.62 4.83
C THR A 147 -1.91 16.17 5.95
N HIS A 148 -1.22 17.13 6.57
CA HIS A 148 -0.34 16.82 7.71
C HIS A 148 -1.16 16.35 8.91
N ARG A 149 -0.77 15.27 9.60
CA ARG A 149 -1.52 14.71 10.76
C ARG A 149 -1.84 15.77 11.82
N LYS A 150 -0.87 16.62 12.19
CA LYS A 150 -1.08 17.77 13.09
C LYS A 150 -2.23 18.70 12.64
N GLN A 151 -2.39 18.97 11.34
CA GLN A 151 -3.49 19.79 10.83
C GLN A 151 -4.83 19.05 10.89
N VAL A 152 -4.83 17.74 10.62
CA VAL A 152 -6.00 16.89 10.78
C VAL A 152 -6.51 16.98 12.23
N ILE A 153 -5.62 16.85 13.21
CA ILE A 153 -5.95 16.91 14.65
C ILE A 153 -6.45 18.29 15.08
N LYS A 154 -5.82 19.37 14.60
CA LYS A 154 -6.22 20.76 14.93
C LYS A 154 -7.69 21.06 14.60
N ASN A 155 -8.28 20.32 13.66
CA ASN A 155 -9.65 20.52 13.21
C ASN A 155 -10.69 19.68 13.97
N ILE A 156 -10.28 18.76 14.84
CA ILE A 156 -11.19 17.79 15.49
C ILE A 156 -12.02 18.43 16.61
N ILE A 157 -11.45 19.37 17.36
CA ILE A 157 -12.07 19.90 18.59
C ILE A 157 -11.95 21.42 18.62
N LYS A 158 -12.75 22.10 17.81
CA LYS A 158 -13.23 23.44 18.17
C LYS A 158 -14.66 23.25 18.63
N GLN A 159 -14.89 23.21 19.94
CA GLN A 159 -16.24 23.26 20.50
C GLN A 159 -16.34 24.55 21.30
N ARG A 160 -17.45 25.28 21.12
CA ARG A 160 -17.79 26.40 21.99
C ARG A 160 -18.75 25.88 23.03
N ILE A 161 -18.43 26.15 24.28
CA ILE A 161 -19.36 25.99 25.38
C ILE A 161 -20.05 27.34 25.52
N THR A 162 -21.35 27.36 25.30
CA THR A 162 -22.16 28.55 25.57
C THR A 162 -22.91 28.35 26.87
N LEU A 163 -22.69 29.28 27.80
CA LEU A 163 -23.49 29.46 29.01
C LEU A 163 -24.52 30.55 28.71
N GLY A 164 -25.81 30.24 28.81
CA GLY A 164 -26.88 31.23 28.66
C GLY A 164 -26.93 32.24 29.81
N ILE A 165 -27.52 33.40 29.53
CA ILE A 165 -27.68 34.62 30.35
C ILE A 165 -27.54 34.38 31.87
N LEU A 166 -26.54 35.03 32.47
CA LEU A 166 -26.25 35.04 33.90
C LEU A 166 -26.29 36.50 34.40
N THR A 167 -27.16 36.82 35.35
CA THR A 167 -27.31 38.20 35.87
C THR A 167 -26.76 38.37 37.29
N SER A 168 -26.81 37.32 38.12
CA SER A 168 -26.08 37.23 39.41
C SER A 168 -25.89 35.76 39.76
N CYS A 169 -24.68 35.33 40.12
CA CYS A 169 -24.36 33.92 40.35
C CYS A 169 -23.71 33.71 41.72
N ASN A 170 -24.25 32.76 42.47
CA ASN A 170 -23.62 32.25 43.68
C ASN A 170 -23.01 30.89 43.36
N SER A 171 -21.77 30.67 43.79
CA SER A 171 -21.10 29.39 43.65
C SER A 171 -21.20 28.60 44.95
N VAL A 172 -21.44 27.29 44.85
CA VAL A 172 -21.46 26.39 46.01
C VAL A 172 -20.05 25.88 46.28
N ALA A 173 -19.63 25.95 47.54
CA ALA A 173 -18.35 25.43 47.99
C ALA A 173 -18.36 23.90 48.07
N GLY A 174 -17.25 23.30 47.64
CA GLY A 174 -17.10 21.86 47.54
C GLY A 174 -17.62 21.29 46.22
N TYR A 175 -16.99 20.20 45.77
CA TYR A 175 -17.40 19.46 44.58
C TYR A 175 -18.49 18.45 44.95
N THR A 176 -19.67 18.93 45.35
CA THR A 176 -20.78 18.06 45.83
C THR A 176 -22.10 18.34 45.14
N SER A 177 -22.18 19.40 44.33
CA SER A 177 -23.43 19.90 43.80
C SER A 177 -23.68 19.43 42.37
N THR A 178 -24.95 19.28 41.99
CA THR A 178 -25.33 19.16 40.58
C THR A 178 -24.96 20.45 39.83
N PHE A 179 -24.81 20.39 38.50
CA PHE A 179 -24.47 21.57 37.69
C PHE A 179 -25.38 22.78 37.96
N ALA A 180 -26.69 22.53 38.04
CA ALA A 180 -27.70 23.57 38.29
C ALA A 180 -27.50 24.25 39.65
N ALA A 181 -27.15 23.50 40.68
CA ALA A 181 -26.88 24.02 42.02
C ALA A 181 -25.51 24.69 42.12
N ALA A 182 -24.49 24.17 41.43
CA ALA A 182 -23.14 24.72 41.47
C ALA A 182 -23.02 26.12 40.82
N ILE A 183 -23.84 26.40 39.80
CA ILE A 183 -23.84 27.69 39.11
C ILE A 183 -24.86 28.68 39.69
N ASN A 184 -25.82 28.23 40.51
CA ASN A 184 -26.91 28.99 41.14
C ASN A 184 -26.99 30.50 40.81
N CYS A 185 -27.42 30.81 39.58
CA CYS A 185 -27.65 32.19 39.14
C CYS A 185 -29.14 32.53 39.21
N ALA A 186 -29.49 33.79 39.47
CA ALA A 186 -30.87 34.28 39.36
C ALA A 186 -31.41 33.98 37.95
N ARG A 187 -32.36 33.04 37.85
CA ARG A 187 -32.81 32.44 36.59
C ARG A 187 -33.88 33.32 35.90
N GLN A 188 -33.70 33.61 34.61
CA GLN A 188 -34.84 33.60 33.68
C GLN A 188 -34.99 32.18 33.11
N ALA A 189 -35.90 31.42 33.74
CA ALA A 189 -36.56 30.17 33.33
C ALA A 189 -35.79 28.93 32.82
N THR A 190 -34.70 28.99 32.05
CA THR A 190 -34.06 27.76 31.50
C THR A 190 -32.57 27.92 31.24
N SER A 191 -31.70 27.42 32.13
CA SER A 191 -30.26 27.37 31.88
C SER A 191 -29.86 26.04 31.23
N THR A 192 -29.53 26.08 29.94
CA THR A 192 -28.96 24.94 29.20
C THR A 192 -27.51 25.24 28.84
N LEU A 193 -26.59 24.33 29.13
CA LEU A 193 -25.24 24.36 28.56
C LEU A 193 -25.23 23.50 27.31
N THR A 194 -25.05 24.14 26.16
CA THR A 194 -24.90 23.44 24.89
C THR A 194 -23.49 23.62 24.38
N GLY A 195 -22.78 22.51 24.22
CA GLY A 195 -21.56 22.46 23.42
C GLY A 195 -21.94 22.54 21.94
N VAL A 196 -21.73 23.69 21.30
CA VAL A 196 -21.99 23.86 19.87
C VAL A 196 -20.67 23.98 19.14
N LYS A 197 -20.51 23.21 18.06
CA LYS A 197 -19.37 23.40 17.16
C LYS A 197 -19.54 24.75 16.44
N PRO A 198 -18.55 25.66 16.48
CA PRO A 198 -18.61 26.86 15.67
C PRO A 198 -18.75 26.45 14.20
N PRO A 199 -19.55 27.17 13.40
CA PRO A 199 -19.64 26.93 11.98
C PRO A 199 -18.26 27.13 11.38
N THR A 200 -17.57 26.04 11.09
CA THR A 200 -16.27 26.05 10.44
C THR A 200 -16.51 25.64 9.00
N LYS A 201 -16.17 26.54 8.07
CA LYS A 201 -16.15 26.18 6.65
C LYS A 201 -15.11 25.08 6.45
N PRO A 202 -15.43 23.98 5.74
CA PRO A 202 -14.44 22.96 5.44
C PRO A 202 -13.32 23.58 4.60
N GLN A 203 -12.09 23.53 5.11
CA GLN A 203 -10.90 23.93 4.37
C GLN A 203 -10.08 22.69 4.03
N TYR A 204 -9.87 22.45 2.73
CA TYR A 204 -8.96 21.41 2.27
C TYR A 204 -7.52 21.90 2.46
N THR A 205 -6.77 21.28 3.37
CA THR A 205 -5.38 21.65 3.65
C THR A 205 -4.36 20.67 3.07
N GLY A 206 -4.80 19.81 2.15
CA GLY A 206 -3.92 18.86 1.48
C GLY A 206 -2.88 19.59 0.63
N THR A 207 -1.62 19.27 0.84
CA THR A 207 -0.50 19.82 0.06
C THR A 207 -0.02 18.78 -0.93
N SER A 208 0.21 19.19 -2.18
CA SER A 208 0.80 18.30 -3.17
C SER A 208 2.26 18.04 -2.81
N ILE A 209 2.68 16.79 -2.92
CA ILE A 209 4.07 16.41 -2.80
C ILE A 209 4.51 15.54 -3.97
N ALA A 210 5.65 15.89 -4.54
CA ALA A 210 6.32 15.10 -5.55
C ALA A 210 6.83 13.78 -4.97
N LEU A 211 6.56 12.66 -5.62
CA LEU A 211 7.13 11.37 -5.23
C LEU A 211 8.54 11.19 -5.82
N PHE A 212 8.83 11.89 -6.92
CA PHE A 212 10.06 11.78 -7.70
C PHE A 212 10.64 13.17 -7.98
N HIS A 213 11.96 13.25 -8.15
CA HIS A 213 12.63 14.48 -8.58
C HIS A 213 12.05 14.96 -9.91
N HIS A 214 11.87 16.29 -10.03
CA HIS A 214 11.26 16.94 -11.19
C HIS A 214 9.88 16.41 -11.58
N HIS A 215 9.16 15.76 -10.66
CA HIS A 215 7.84 15.18 -10.93
C HIS A 215 7.85 14.13 -12.04
N ASP A 216 8.97 13.44 -12.22
CA ASP A 216 9.20 12.46 -13.27
C ASP A 216 9.38 11.04 -12.67
N PRO A 217 8.46 10.09 -12.94
CA PRO A 217 8.53 8.71 -12.42
C PRO A 217 9.82 7.96 -12.77
N ASP A 218 10.52 8.37 -13.83
CA ASP A 218 11.76 7.75 -14.28
C ASP A 218 12.99 8.28 -13.52
N LYS A 219 12.85 9.41 -12.80
CA LYS A 219 13.91 10.01 -11.98
C LYS A 219 13.99 9.40 -10.59
N ASP A 220 14.99 9.83 -9.83
CA ASP A 220 15.18 9.40 -8.46
C ASP A 220 14.07 9.85 -7.52
N ARG A 221 14.01 9.14 -6.39
CA ARG A 221 12.97 9.33 -5.39
C ARG A 221 13.23 10.65 -4.67
N GLN A 222 12.20 11.47 -4.55
CA GLN A 222 12.33 12.76 -3.86
C GLN A 222 12.71 12.57 -2.38
N GLN A 223 12.19 11.52 -1.73
CA GLN A 223 12.60 11.10 -0.39
C GLN A 223 13.38 9.78 -0.47
N GLN A 224 14.71 9.86 -0.33
CA GLN A 224 15.59 8.71 -0.52
C GLN A 224 15.62 7.75 0.66
N THR A 225 15.54 8.27 1.89
CA THR A 225 15.67 7.54 3.15
C THR A 225 14.46 7.75 4.05
N LEU A 226 14.24 6.82 4.97
CA LEU A 226 13.28 7.01 6.04
C LEU A 226 13.82 8.02 7.05
N THR A 227 12.93 8.84 7.56
CA THR A 227 13.17 9.66 8.76
C THR A 227 13.00 8.80 10.01
N THR A 228 13.83 9.05 11.01
CA THR A 228 13.92 8.24 12.25
C THR A 228 13.97 9.13 13.48
N SER A 229 13.58 8.57 14.62
CA SER A 229 13.78 9.16 15.95
C SER A 229 13.24 10.60 16.07
N SER A 230 14.10 11.56 16.41
CA SER A 230 13.76 12.96 16.63
C SER A 230 13.23 13.68 15.39
N ASP A 231 13.55 13.19 14.19
CA ASP A 231 13.17 13.80 12.91
C ASP A 231 12.02 13.06 12.22
N LEU A 232 11.30 12.19 12.94
CA LEU A 232 10.22 11.39 12.38
C LEU A 232 9.17 12.26 11.68
N ASP A 233 9.08 12.07 10.36
CA ASP A 233 8.15 12.75 9.48
C ASP A 233 7.36 11.71 8.69
N ASP A 234 6.13 11.44 9.16
CA ASP A 234 5.21 10.49 8.54
C ASP A 234 4.92 10.81 7.07
N LYS A 235 4.97 12.08 6.68
CA LYS A 235 4.70 12.51 5.31
C LYS A 235 5.87 12.12 4.41
N LYS A 236 7.11 12.37 4.85
CA LYS A 236 8.32 11.92 4.16
C LYS A 236 8.42 10.40 4.11
N ASN A 237 8.12 9.71 5.21
CA ASN A 237 8.13 8.25 5.24
C ASN A 237 7.09 7.64 4.28
N LEU A 238 5.87 8.19 4.24
CA LEU A 238 4.86 7.78 3.26
C LEU A 238 5.32 8.04 1.82
N GLN A 239 5.89 9.21 1.54
CA GLN A 239 6.45 9.56 0.23
C GLN A 239 7.53 8.57 -0.21
N HIS A 240 8.44 8.22 0.69
CA HIS A 240 9.48 7.21 0.46
C HIS A 240 8.87 5.85 0.09
N HIS A 241 7.93 5.35 0.89
CA HIS A 241 7.32 4.05 0.65
C HIS A 241 6.50 4.02 -0.65
N LEU A 242 5.67 5.04 -0.89
CA LEU A 242 4.90 5.16 -2.14
C LEU A 242 5.83 5.16 -3.35
N CYS A 243 6.91 5.92 -3.30
CA CYS A 243 7.87 5.98 -4.39
C CYS A 243 8.54 4.62 -4.65
N LYS A 244 9.00 3.90 -3.61
CA LYS A 244 9.55 2.54 -3.77
C LYS A 244 8.53 1.57 -4.36
N ALA A 245 7.28 1.60 -3.89
CA ALA A 245 6.22 0.76 -4.43
C ALA A 245 5.89 1.07 -5.90
N LEU A 246 5.92 2.34 -6.28
CA LEU A 246 5.73 2.77 -7.66
C LEU A 246 6.92 2.41 -8.54
N LYS A 247 8.16 2.43 -8.05
CA LYS A 247 9.33 1.90 -8.80
C LYS A 247 9.29 0.37 -8.88
N ALA A 248 8.86 -0.32 -7.83
CA ALA A 248 8.74 -1.78 -7.80
C ALA A 248 7.83 -2.33 -8.91
N LYS A 249 6.93 -1.51 -9.44
CA LYS A 249 6.11 -1.76 -10.64
C LYS A 249 6.90 -2.16 -11.89
N SER A 250 8.11 -1.63 -12.08
CA SER A 250 8.97 -2.00 -13.22
C SER A 250 9.48 -3.43 -13.13
N VAL A 251 9.43 -4.03 -11.93
CA VAL A 251 9.68 -5.45 -11.74
C VAL A 251 8.48 -6.23 -12.26
N THR A 252 8.60 -6.70 -13.48
CA THR A 252 7.67 -7.65 -14.11
C THR A 252 8.31 -9.02 -14.14
N VAL A 253 7.56 -10.03 -13.70
CA VAL A 253 7.90 -11.43 -13.95
C VAL A 253 6.86 -11.95 -14.89
N ASN A 254 7.27 -12.19 -16.13
CA ASN A 254 6.42 -12.87 -17.10
C ASN A 254 6.79 -14.36 -17.07
N THR A 255 5.78 -15.21 -17.12
CA THR A 255 6.03 -16.62 -17.44
C THR A 255 6.61 -16.69 -18.85
N PRO A 256 7.62 -17.55 -19.09
CA PRO A 256 8.22 -17.68 -20.42
C PRO A 256 7.17 -17.87 -21.49
N THR A 257 7.14 -16.95 -22.45
CA THR A 257 6.43 -17.08 -23.71
C THR A 257 7.45 -17.48 -24.77
N GLY A 258 7.10 -18.37 -25.70
CA GLY A 258 8.08 -18.90 -26.65
C GLY A 258 8.84 -20.09 -26.07
N LEU A 259 8.13 -21.21 -25.97
CA LEU A 259 8.73 -22.54 -25.83
C LEU A 259 8.69 -23.30 -27.16
N SER A 260 8.45 -22.58 -28.27
CA SER A 260 8.51 -23.16 -29.61
C SER A 260 9.96 -23.35 -30.02
N ARG A 261 10.21 -24.30 -30.92
CA ARG A 261 11.53 -24.51 -31.49
C ARG A 261 12.21 -23.24 -32.01
N GLU A 262 11.45 -22.32 -32.62
CA GLU A 262 12.01 -21.08 -33.18
C GLU A 262 12.51 -20.12 -32.11
N SER A 263 11.90 -20.14 -30.93
CA SER A 263 12.33 -19.32 -29.79
C SER A 263 13.42 -19.97 -28.93
N LEU A 264 13.56 -21.31 -28.99
CA LEU A 264 14.52 -22.04 -28.17
C LEU A 264 15.84 -22.30 -28.88
N LYS A 265 15.86 -22.32 -30.23
CA LYS A 265 17.07 -22.58 -31.02
C LYS A 265 18.19 -21.55 -30.79
N ASP A 266 17.84 -20.32 -30.42
CA ASP A 266 18.79 -19.23 -30.23
C ASP A 266 19.12 -18.98 -28.73
N ASP A 267 18.60 -19.82 -27.82
CA ASP A 267 18.93 -19.73 -26.39
C ASP A 267 20.24 -20.45 -26.10
N GLU A 268 21.33 -19.68 -26.01
CA GLU A 268 22.69 -20.18 -25.77
C GLU A 268 22.80 -21.08 -24.54
N LYS A 269 22.10 -20.75 -23.44
CA LYS A 269 22.18 -21.54 -22.20
C LYS A 269 21.44 -22.87 -22.37
N LEU A 270 20.31 -22.86 -23.08
CA LEU A 270 19.57 -24.07 -23.41
C LEU A 270 20.36 -24.97 -24.38
N LEU A 271 20.97 -24.38 -25.42
CA LEU A 271 21.87 -25.08 -26.33
C LEU A 271 23.01 -25.77 -25.58
N ALA A 272 23.65 -25.06 -24.63
CA ALA A 272 24.70 -25.62 -23.80
C ALA A 272 24.19 -26.78 -22.92
N ASP A 273 23.00 -26.64 -22.31
CA ASP A 273 22.38 -27.71 -21.51
C ASP A 273 22.12 -28.97 -22.36
N VAL A 274 21.62 -28.81 -23.60
CA VAL A 274 21.35 -29.93 -24.52
C VAL A 274 22.65 -30.61 -24.96
N ARG A 275 23.67 -29.84 -25.34
CA ARG A 275 24.98 -30.38 -25.77
C ARG A 275 25.63 -31.24 -24.71
N ASN A 276 25.66 -30.75 -23.47
CA ASN A 276 26.29 -31.44 -22.35
C ASN A 276 25.55 -32.72 -21.93
N CYS A 277 24.27 -32.83 -22.30
CA CYS A 277 23.45 -33.99 -21.96
C CYS A 277 23.45 -35.06 -23.07
N VAL A 278 23.38 -34.64 -24.34
CA VAL A 278 23.32 -35.57 -25.48
C VAL A 278 24.73 -35.99 -25.87
N GLN A 279 25.07 -37.25 -25.64
CA GLN A 279 26.43 -37.78 -25.85
C GLN A 279 26.95 -37.55 -27.29
N ALA A 280 26.08 -37.66 -28.29
CA ALA A 280 26.41 -37.39 -29.70
C ALA A 280 26.81 -35.92 -29.97
N LEU A 281 26.47 -35.00 -29.07
CA LEU A 281 26.75 -33.57 -29.17
C LEU A 281 27.93 -33.12 -28.27
N ASN A 282 28.44 -33.99 -27.39
CA ASN A 282 29.54 -33.68 -26.45
C ASN A 282 30.87 -33.32 -27.15
N GLY A 283 31.05 -33.69 -28.42
CA GLY A 283 32.23 -33.34 -29.22
C GLY A 283 32.28 -31.88 -29.69
N VAL A 284 31.16 -31.14 -29.57
CA VAL A 284 31.03 -29.74 -30.00
C VAL A 284 31.52 -28.81 -28.89
N LYS A 285 32.84 -28.55 -28.87
CA LYS A 285 33.48 -27.69 -27.84
C LYS A 285 33.35 -26.19 -28.08
N ASP A 286 33.07 -25.76 -29.31
CA ASP A 286 33.09 -24.34 -29.67
C ASP A 286 31.68 -23.79 -29.90
N THR A 287 31.33 -22.73 -29.17
CA THR A 287 30.04 -22.03 -29.27
C THR A 287 30.04 -20.98 -30.38
N ASN A 288 31.21 -20.67 -30.96
CA ASN A 288 31.35 -19.67 -32.01
C ASN A 288 31.39 -20.27 -33.43
N ASN A 289 31.41 -21.60 -33.56
CA ASN A 289 31.40 -22.24 -34.88
C ASN A 289 29.96 -22.51 -35.35
N ALA A 290 29.58 -21.82 -36.43
CA ALA A 290 28.25 -21.88 -37.02
C ALA A 290 27.83 -23.28 -37.50
N GLU A 291 28.77 -24.12 -37.98
CA GLU A 291 28.47 -25.49 -38.43
C GLU A 291 28.21 -26.44 -37.26
N TYR A 292 28.96 -26.33 -36.17
CA TYR A 292 28.74 -27.19 -35.01
C TYR A 292 27.51 -26.77 -34.19
N ASN A 293 27.20 -25.46 -34.17
CA ASN A 293 25.95 -24.97 -33.61
C ASN A 293 24.73 -25.49 -34.41
N LYS A 294 24.88 -25.69 -35.73
CA LYS A 294 23.81 -26.16 -36.61
C LYS A 294 23.25 -27.52 -36.18
N VAL A 295 24.12 -28.48 -35.81
CA VAL A 295 23.67 -29.82 -35.38
C VAL A 295 22.84 -29.76 -34.10
N ALA A 296 23.25 -28.96 -33.10
CA ALA A 296 22.50 -28.77 -31.87
C ALA A 296 21.19 -27.98 -32.10
N VAL A 297 21.22 -26.98 -32.99
CA VAL A 297 20.04 -26.20 -33.40
C VAL A 297 19.02 -27.09 -34.11
N ASP A 298 19.47 -27.95 -35.03
CA ASP A 298 18.61 -28.87 -35.77
C ASP A 298 18.02 -29.94 -34.83
N PHE A 299 18.78 -30.41 -33.85
CA PHE A 299 18.28 -31.29 -32.78
C PHE A 299 17.19 -30.62 -31.92
N ILE A 300 17.36 -29.34 -31.56
CA ILE A 300 16.32 -28.57 -30.85
C ILE A 300 15.08 -28.40 -31.74
N LYS A 301 15.27 -28.12 -33.04
CA LYS A 301 14.16 -27.95 -33.99
C LYS A 301 13.36 -29.22 -34.26
N SER A 302 14.02 -30.37 -34.21
CA SER A 302 13.36 -31.67 -34.35
C SER A 302 12.74 -32.16 -33.04
N GLY A 303 13.32 -31.81 -31.90
CA GLY A 303 12.86 -32.25 -30.58
C GLY A 303 11.72 -31.42 -29.97
N TYR A 304 11.68 -30.11 -30.22
CA TYR A 304 10.58 -29.25 -29.77
C TYR A 304 9.60 -28.96 -30.92
N GLY A 305 8.31 -28.97 -30.60
CA GLY A 305 7.25 -28.67 -31.55
C GLY A 305 7.18 -27.19 -31.94
N ALA A 306 6.37 -26.92 -32.97
CA ALA A 306 6.08 -25.56 -33.43
C ALA A 306 5.25 -24.77 -32.40
N ASP A 307 4.43 -25.45 -31.59
CA ASP A 307 3.62 -24.85 -30.53
C ASP A 307 4.30 -24.97 -29.16
N THR A 308 4.05 -24.00 -28.28
CA THR A 308 4.66 -23.91 -26.93
C THR A 308 4.37 -25.10 -26.00
N ASN A 309 3.48 -26.03 -26.40
CA ASN A 309 2.98 -27.12 -25.55
C ASN A 309 3.23 -28.51 -26.15
N LYS A 310 4.02 -28.64 -27.22
CA LYS A 310 4.24 -29.94 -27.86
C LYS A 310 5.73 -30.22 -28.03
N PHE A 311 6.18 -31.35 -27.51
CA PHE A 311 7.37 -32.04 -28.02
C PHE A 311 6.95 -32.84 -29.25
N VAL A 312 7.86 -33.01 -30.22
CA VAL A 312 7.63 -33.92 -31.35
C VAL A 312 7.83 -35.36 -30.90
#